data_AF-A0A2K3P4F6-F1
#
_entry.id   AF-A0A2K3P4F6-F1
#
_cell.length_a   1.000
_cell.length_b   1.000
_cell.length_c   1.000
_cell.angle_alpha   90.00
_cell.angle_beta   90.00
_cell.angle_gamma   90.00
#
_symmetry.space_group_name_H-M   'P 1'
#
loop_
_entity.id
_entity.type
_entity.pdbx_description
1 polymer ?
#
loop_
_entity_poly.entity_id
_entity_poly.type
_entity_poly.pdbx_seq_one_letter_code
_entity_poly.pdbx_strand_id
1 'polypeptide(L)'
;QLVSKGIRVNGVAPGPIWTPLIPSSFKEEETAQFGADVPMKRAGQPVEVAPSFVFLASNQCSSYITGQVLHPNGDNILMLLCDALRSVCAKLLGFEYVNYVANGRTAVSAVV
;
A
#
# COMPACT_ATOMS: atom_id res chain seq x y z
N GLN A 1 -22.69 3.25 6.08
CA GLN A 1 -21.67 3.51 7.14
C GLN A 1 -21.21 2.16 7.71
N LEU A 2 -19.92 1.83 7.61
CA LEU A 2 -19.37 0.50 7.97
C LEU A 2 -18.98 0.38 9.45
N VAL A 3 -18.58 1.50 10.08
CA VAL A 3 -18.16 1.55 11.49
C VAL A 3 -19.28 1.13 12.45
N SER A 4 -20.53 1.46 12.15
CA SER A 4 -21.69 1.02 12.96
C SER A 4 -21.93 -0.49 12.92
N LYS A 5 -21.31 -1.20 11.97
CA LYS A 5 -21.30 -2.66 11.86
C LYS A 5 -20.03 -3.29 12.46
N GLY A 6 -19.16 -2.49 13.08
CA GLY A 6 -17.89 -2.95 13.65
C GLY A 6 -16.79 -3.24 12.61
N ILE A 7 -16.97 -2.82 11.36
CA ILE A 7 -16.01 -3.05 10.26
C ILE A 7 -15.08 -1.85 10.12
N ARG A 8 -13.77 -2.09 10.05
CA ARG A 8 -12.75 -1.06 9.79
C ARG A 8 -12.27 -1.18 8.34
N VAL A 9 -11.78 -0.06 7.83
CA VAL A 9 -11.42 0.09 6.42
C VAL A 9 -10.05 0.71 6.34
N ASN A 10 -9.05 -0.03 5.89
CA ASN A 10 -7.69 0.51 5.78
C ASN A 10 -7.02 0.02 4.49
N GLY A 11 -5.99 0.74 4.05
CA GLY A 11 -5.19 0.40 2.88
C GLY A 11 -3.73 0.15 3.25
N VAL A 12 -3.04 -0.68 2.45
CA VAL A 12 -1.58 -0.78 2.47
C VAL A 12 -1.07 -0.50 1.06
N ALA A 13 -0.26 0.53 0.93
CA ALA A 13 0.34 0.98 -0.32
C ALA A 13 1.87 0.79 -0.25
N PRO A 14 2.36 -0.44 -0.52
CA PRO A 14 3.78 -0.72 -0.49
C PRO A 14 4.51 -0.09 -1.68
N GLY A 15 5.81 0.11 -1.52
CA GLY A 15 6.70 0.58 -2.59
C GLY A 15 7.12 -0.55 -3.53
N PRO A 16 8.29 -0.46 -4.19
CA PRO A 16 8.84 -1.58 -4.95
C PRO A 16 9.19 -2.72 -3.99
N ILE A 17 8.44 -3.82 -4.08
CA ILE A 17 8.67 -5.03 -3.27
C ILE A 17 9.18 -6.14 -4.18
N TRP A 18 10.28 -6.76 -3.78
CA TRP A 18 10.82 -7.91 -4.47
C TRP A 18 9.85 -9.08 -4.40
N THR A 19 9.53 -9.65 -5.56
CA THR A 19 8.71 -10.86 -5.68
C THR A 19 9.25 -11.73 -6.82
N PRO A 20 8.95 -13.04 -6.85
CA PRO A 20 9.32 -13.90 -7.99
C PRO A 20 8.74 -13.43 -9.35
N LEU A 21 7.72 -12.57 -9.32
CA LEU A 21 7.13 -12.00 -10.54
C LEU A 21 8.06 -11.01 -11.24
N ILE A 22 8.93 -10.31 -10.50
CA ILE A 22 9.85 -9.31 -11.07
C ILE A 22 10.76 -9.92 -12.15
N PRO A 23 11.60 -10.95 -11.87
CA PRO A 23 12.42 -11.57 -12.90
C PRO A 23 11.61 -12.29 -13.99
N SER A 24 10.34 -12.61 -13.73
CA SER A 24 9.46 -13.23 -14.72
C SER A 24 8.84 -12.21 -15.70
N SER A 25 8.85 -10.93 -15.33
CA SER A 25 8.13 -9.85 -16.06
C SER A 25 9.06 -8.82 -16.68
N PHE A 26 10.25 -8.63 -16.12
CA PHE A 26 11.22 -7.61 -16.54
C PHE A 26 12.48 -8.25 -17.09
N LYS A 27 13.24 -7.49 -17.89
CA LYS A 27 14.56 -7.94 -18.34
C LYS A 27 15.54 -7.98 -17.17
N GLU A 28 16.66 -8.69 -17.33
CA GLU A 28 17.68 -8.83 -16.28
C GLU A 28 18.19 -7.47 -15.79
N GLU A 29 18.44 -6.53 -16.71
CA GLU A 29 18.94 -5.19 -16.39
C GLU A 29 17.93 -4.39 -15.54
N GLU A 30 16.64 -4.46 -15.88
CA GLU A 30 15.55 -3.82 -15.14
C GLU A 30 15.35 -4.48 -13.77
N THR A 31 15.46 -5.81 -13.71
CA THR A 31 15.36 -6.59 -12.47
C THR A 31 16.48 -6.21 -11.51
N ALA A 32 17.71 -6.04 -12.00
CA ALA A 32 18.87 -5.65 -11.20
C ALA A 32 18.75 -4.23 -10.62
N GLN A 33 18.06 -3.32 -11.33
CA GLN A 33 17.84 -1.94 -10.90
C GLN A 33 16.52 -1.75 -10.12
N PHE A 34 15.73 -2.80 -9.93
CA PHE A 34 14.41 -2.68 -9.32
C PHE A 34 14.49 -2.16 -7.88
N GLY A 35 13.83 -1.02 -7.63
CA GLY A 35 13.83 -0.34 -6.32
C GLY A 35 15.07 0.51 -6.04
N ALA A 36 16.00 0.69 -6.98
CA ALA A 36 17.11 1.63 -6.84
C ALA A 36 16.67 3.11 -6.92
N ASP A 37 15.47 3.35 -7.46
CA ASP A 37 14.85 4.66 -7.63
C ASP A 37 14.34 5.27 -6.32
N VAL A 38 13.98 4.45 -5.33
CA VAL A 38 13.51 4.95 -4.02
C VAL A 38 14.68 5.43 -3.14
N PRO A 39 14.45 6.34 -2.16
CA PRO A 39 15.51 6.83 -1.28
C PRO A 39 16.25 5.74 -0.51
N MET A 40 15.60 4.63 -0.15
CA MET A 40 16.25 3.48 0.49
C MET A 40 17.16 2.65 -0.46
N LYS A 41 17.21 2.97 -1.76
CA LYS A 41 18.10 2.38 -2.78
C LYS A 41 18.03 0.85 -2.91
N ARG A 42 16.90 0.26 -2.53
CA ARG A 42 16.64 -1.17 -2.67
C ARG A 42 15.14 -1.44 -2.76
N ALA A 43 14.79 -2.58 -3.35
CA ALA A 43 13.46 -3.15 -3.17
C ALA A 43 13.25 -3.60 -1.72
N GLY A 44 12.04 -3.36 -1.21
CA GLY A 44 11.57 -3.95 0.04
C GLY A 44 11.32 -5.44 -0.11
N GLN A 45 11.28 -6.17 0.99
CA GLN A 45 10.92 -7.58 1.03
C GLN A 45 9.46 -7.75 1.46
N PRO A 46 8.77 -8.83 1.04
CA PRO A 46 7.39 -9.09 1.46
C PRO A 46 7.23 -9.13 2.99
N VAL A 47 8.25 -9.61 3.71
CA VAL A 47 8.30 -9.63 5.19
C VAL A 47 8.31 -8.23 5.82
N GLU A 48 8.73 -7.20 5.08
CA GLU A 48 8.69 -5.81 5.55
C GLU A 48 7.28 -5.19 5.39
N VAL A 49 6.44 -5.76 4.52
CA VAL A 49 5.05 -5.31 4.30
C VAL A 49 4.05 -6.09 5.15
N ALA A 50 4.30 -7.38 5.38
CA ALA A 50 3.42 -8.26 6.15
C ALA A 50 2.99 -7.69 7.53
N PRO A 51 3.88 -7.05 8.32
CA PRO A 51 3.52 -6.47 9.61
C PRO A 51 2.44 -5.37 9.51
N SER A 52 2.35 -4.65 8.40
CA SER A 52 1.31 -3.64 8.19
C SER A 52 -0.09 -4.27 8.17
N PHE A 53 -0.24 -5.43 7.53
CA PHE A 53 -1.51 -6.16 7.54
C PHE A 53 -1.85 -6.72 8.92
N VAL A 54 -0.85 -7.29 9.61
CA VAL A 54 -1.05 -7.83 10.97
C VAL A 54 -1.44 -6.73 11.95
N PHE A 55 -0.79 -5.57 11.86
CA PHE A 55 -1.14 -4.40 12.66
C PHE A 55 -2.59 -3.96 12.43
N LEU A 56 -3.01 -3.81 11.17
CA LEU A 56 -4.37 -3.40 10.80
C LEU A 56 -5.41 -4.46 11.16
N ALA A 57 -5.06 -5.74 11.14
CA ALA A 57 -5.94 -6.83 11.55
C ALA A 57 -6.08 -6.96 13.08
N SER A 58 -5.07 -6.55 13.83
CA SER A 58 -5.05 -6.67 15.30
C SER A 58 -5.96 -5.65 15.98
N ASN A 59 -6.96 -6.14 16.72
CA ASN A 59 -7.84 -5.31 17.54
C ASN A 59 -7.06 -4.58 18.65
N GLN A 60 -6.09 -5.26 19.27
CA GLN A 60 -5.27 -4.64 20.33
C GLN A 60 -4.40 -3.49 19.79
N CYS A 61 -3.95 -3.58 18.54
CA CYS A 61 -3.04 -2.59 17.96
C CYS A 61 -3.75 -1.46 17.21
N SER A 62 -4.91 -1.72 16.59
CA SER A 62 -5.53 -0.80 15.64
C SER A 62 -7.06 -0.69 15.75
N SER A 63 -7.65 -1.04 16.91
CA SER A 63 -9.10 -0.92 17.17
C SER A 63 -9.67 0.48 16.94
N TYR A 64 -8.86 1.53 17.08
CA TYR A 64 -9.26 2.92 16.84
C TYR A 64 -8.75 3.49 15.51
N ILE A 65 -8.31 2.62 14.58
CA ILE A 65 -7.73 3.01 13.30
C ILE A 65 -8.62 2.51 12.16
N THR A 66 -9.22 3.47 11.44
CA THR A 66 -9.99 3.24 10.22
C THR A 66 -9.82 4.45 9.28
N GLY A 67 -9.99 4.22 7.99
CA GLY A 67 -9.80 5.20 6.92
C GLY A 67 -8.34 5.57 6.67
N GLN A 68 -7.38 4.78 7.15
CA GLN A 68 -5.95 5.06 7.00
C GLN A 68 -5.33 4.22 5.87
N VAL A 69 -4.28 4.75 5.26
CA VAL A 69 -3.42 4.03 4.32
C VAL A 69 -2.01 4.00 4.91
N LEU A 70 -1.44 2.80 5.04
CA LEU A 70 -0.05 2.62 5.48
C LEU A 70 0.86 2.49 4.26
N HIS A 71 2.02 3.15 4.32
CA HIS A 71 2.96 3.21 3.19
C HIS A 71 4.32 2.59 3.53
N PRO A 72 4.45 1.25 3.57
CA PRO A 72 5.75 0.59 3.66
C PRO A 72 6.46 0.67 2.28
N ASN A 73 6.95 1.87 1.93
CA ASN A 73 7.32 2.21 0.56
C ASN A 73 8.76 2.71 0.34
N GLY A 74 9.59 2.74 1.38
CA GLY A 74 11.00 3.13 1.28
C GLY A 74 11.22 4.60 0.90
N ASP A 75 10.25 5.47 1.25
CA ASP A 75 10.22 6.92 1.03
C ASP A 75 9.93 7.38 -0.41
N ASN A 76 9.03 6.68 -1.10
CA ASN A 76 8.48 7.17 -2.37
C ASN A 76 7.37 8.22 -2.12
N ILE A 77 7.78 9.48 -1.88
CA ILE A 77 6.92 10.64 -1.59
C ILE A 77 5.81 10.85 -2.63
N LEU A 78 6.04 10.48 -3.90
CA LEU A 78 5.06 10.68 -4.95
C LEU A 78 3.72 9.97 -4.66
N MET A 79 3.75 8.82 -3.96
CA MET A 79 2.53 8.09 -3.58
C MET A 79 1.74 8.80 -2.47
N LEU A 80 2.42 9.52 -1.55
CA LEU A 80 1.76 10.28 -0.48
C LEU A 80 0.90 11.43 -1.05
N LEU A 81 1.38 12.10 -2.10
CA LEU A 81 0.65 13.21 -2.73
C LEU A 81 -0.64 12.71 -3.40
N CYS A 82 -0.59 11.57 -4.10
CA CYS A 82 -1.76 10.97 -4.73
C CYS A 82 -2.79 10.50 -3.71
N ASP A 83 -2.37 9.97 -2.56
CA ASP A 83 -3.30 9.49 -1.54
C ASP A 83 -3.92 10.62 -0.71
N ALA A 84 -3.19 11.72 -0.48
CA ALA A 84 -3.76 12.93 0.12
C ALA A 84 -4.87 13.52 -0.77
N LEU A 85 -4.61 13.63 -2.08
CA LEU A 85 -5.62 14.08 -3.05
C LEU A 85 -6.80 13.11 -3.16
N ARG A 86 -6.57 11.79 -3.10
CA ARG A 86 -7.64 10.79 -3.13
C ARG A 86 -8.47 10.75 -1.85
N SER A 87 -7.89 10.98 -0.68
CA SER A 87 -8.65 11.13 0.57
C SER A 87 -9.61 12.33 0.50
N VAL A 88 -9.16 13.43 -0.13
CA VAL A 88 -10.01 14.59 -0.42
C VAL A 88 -11.10 14.23 -1.44
N CYS A 89 -10.75 13.57 -2.55
CA CYS A 89 -11.73 13.15 -3.57
C CYS A 89 -12.74 12.12 -3.04
N ALA A 90 -12.35 11.15 -2.22
CA ALA A 90 -13.26 10.15 -1.64
C ALA A 90 -14.27 10.81 -0.68
N LYS A 91 -13.82 11.80 0.11
CA LYS A 91 -14.72 12.61 0.95
C LYS A 91 -15.67 13.48 0.13
N LEU A 92 -15.23 14.00 -1.02
CA LEU A 92 -16.02 14.90 -1.87
C LEU A 92 -16.97 14.16 -2.84
N LEU A 93 -16.60 12.97 -3.29
CA LEU A 93 -17.26 12.26 -4.40
C LEU A 93 -17.95 10.96 -3.99
N GLY A 94 -17.87 10.54 -2.73
CA GLY A 94 -18.63 9.40 -2.21
C GLY A 94 -18.27 8.03 -2.80
N PHE A 95 -17.08 7.89 -3.41
CA PHE A 95 -16.61 6.63 -3.95
C PHE A 95 -16.08 5.71 -2.84
N GLU A 96 -16.84 4.66 -2.54
CA GLU A 96 -16.34 3.50 -1.78
C GLU A 96 -15.47 2.63 -2.70
N TYR A 97 -14.18 2.56 -2.38
CA TYR A 97 -13.23 1.54 -2.82
C TYR A 97 -12.96 1.37 -4.31
N VAL A 98 -11.85 1.97 -4.76
CA VAL A 98 -11.23 1.60 -6.03
C VAL A 98 -9.94 0.85 -5.71
N ASN A 99 -9.94 -0.46 -5.96
CA ASN A 99 -8.71 -1.21 -6.12
C ASN A 99 -7.88 -0.53 -7.22
N TYR A 100 -6.74 0.05 -6.87
CA TYR A 100 -5.87 0.72 -7.82
C TYR A 100 -4.58 -0.06 -7.99
N VAL A 101 -4.43 -0.71 -9.14
CA VAL A 101 -3.15 -1.23 -9.61
C VAL A 101 -2.62 -0.22 -10.63
N ALA A 102 -1.66 0.61 -10.21
CA ALA A 102 -0.87 1.39 -11.16
C ALA A 102 0.34 0.57 -11.59
N ASN A 103 0.43 0.28 -12.89
CA ASN A 103 1.67 -0.15 -13.56
C ASN A 103 2.41 -1.32 -12.90
N GLY A 104 1.70 -2.38 -12.51
CA GLY A 104 2.33 -3.58 -11.95
C GLY A 104 2.99 -3.39 -10.56
N ARG A 105 2.80 -2.25 -9.91
CA ARG A 105 3.23 -2.00 -8.53
C ARG A 105 2.00 -2.19 -7.63
N THR A 106 1.99 -3.32 -6.94
CA THR A 106 0.89 -3.84 -6.13
C THR A 106 0.43 -2.85 -5.05
N ALA A 107 -0.85 -2.48 -5.02
CA ALA A 107 -1.50 -1.95 -3.83
C ALA A 107 -2.51 -3.00 -3.34
N VAL A 108 -2.32 -3.50 -2.12
CA VAL A 108 -3.26 -4.45 -1.50
C VAL A 108 -4.10 -3.67 -0.50
N SER A 109 -5.36 -3.44 -0.85
CA SER A 109 -6.34 -2.92 0.10
C SER A 109 -6.79 -4.06 1.01
N ALA A 110 -6.58 -3.93 2.32
CA ALA A 110 -7.05 -4.89 3.30
C ALA A 110 -8.26 -4.29 4.04
N VAL A 111 -9.45 -4.69 3.60
CA VAL A 111 -10.67 -4.48 4.38
C VAL A 111 -10.60 -5.43 5.58
N VAL A 112 -10.63 -4.91 6.81
CA VAL A 112 -10.80 -5.71 8.04
C VAL A 112 -11.95 -5.14 8.85
#